data_AF-A0A0J1D7U7-F1
#
_entry.id   AF-A0A0J1D7U7-F1
#
_cell.length_a   1.000
_cell.length_b   1.000
_cell.length_c   1.000
_cell.angle_alpha   90.00
_cell.angle_beta   90.00
_cell.angle_gamma   90.00
#
_symmetry.space_group_name_H-M   'P 1'
#
loop_
_entity.id
_entity.type
_entity.pdbx_description
1 polymer ?
#
loop_
_entity_poly.entity_id
_entity_poly.type
_entity_poly.pdbx_seq_one_letter_code
_entity_poly.pdbx_strand_id
1 'polypeptide(L)'
;MAGTVLGWNRLALQALRRAQPSPPMAARALALLHTYMYNAWAAYDDDARQTVHGVAVRLPRAERSAASKASAMSHAAHHLLAGRLPAQQAIFDAWMRGLDLDPAAPGDALTPTGIGRAQALAMLDFCRRSGPGRQGGLLAERLAGAAAAAPQDLPPVVEPAPGRWCLPAHLLSEHDGYSDDQDVRLFFALANALADAATLTLQGSVGAAAAEVIRRFSGDSRFRAADSAGQELGRKAGAHAFERARRYWEGAL
;
A
#
# COMPACT_ATOMS: atom_id res chain seq x y z
N MET A 1 5.27 -3.91 20.74
CA MET A 1 5.83 -3.33 19.49
C MET A 1 4.71 -3.24 18.48
N ALA A 2 4.65 -2.17 17.67
CA ALA A 2 3.68 -2.10 16.58
C ALA A 2 4.01 -3.18 15.52
N GLY A 3 2.99 -3.72 14.85
CA GLY A 3 3.16 -4.71 13.77
C GLY A 3 4.07 -4.21 12.64
N THR A 4 4.68 -5.14 11.90
CA THR A 4 5.55 -4.87 10.76
C THR A 4 4.92 -3.86 9.79
N VAL A 5 3.65 -4.05 9.44
CA VAL A 5 2.93 -3.22 8.47
C VAL A 5 2.75 -1.78 8.98
N LEU A 6 2.29 -1.63 10.22
CA LEU A 6 2.12 -0.31 10.83
C LEU A 6 3.45 0.42 10.98
N GLY A 7 4.51 -0.28 11.40
CA GLY A 7 5.85 0.26 11.55
C GLY A 7 6.39 0.83 10.24
N TRP A 8 6.37 0.04 9.16
CA TRP A 8 6.79 0.50 7.84
C TRP A 8 5.92 1.64 7.29
N ASN A 9 4.60 1.61 7.52
CA ASN A 9 3.73 2.71 7.11
C ASN A 9 4.09 4.02 7.83
N ARG A 10 4.35 4.00 9.14
CA ARG A 10 4.76 5.19 9.92
C ARG A 10 6.09 5.73 9.41
N LEU A 11 7.05 4.86 9.16
CA LEU A 11 8.37 5.23 8.67
C LEU A 11 8.29 5.84 7.27
N ALA A 12 7.48 5.26 6.39
CA ALA A 12 7.22 5.81 5.06
C ALA A 12 6.56 7.19 5.13
N LEU A 13 5.53 7.37 5.98
CA LEU A 13 4.89 8.67 6.18
C LEU A 13 5.86 9.72 6.74
N GLN A 14 6.76 9.34 7.65
CA GLN A 14 7.82 10.22 8.14
C GLN A 14 8.78 10.62 7.01
N ALA A 15 9.21 9.68 6.18
CA ALA A 15 10.11 9.94 5.06
C ALA A 15 9.47 10.84 4.00
N LEU A 16 8.22 10.55 3.63
CA LEU A 16 7.45 11.37 2.68
C LEU A 16 7.23 12.80 3.20
N ARG A 17 6.99 12.99 4.50
CA ARG A 17 6.94 14.33 5.10
C ARG A 17 8.25 15.10 4.96
N ARG A 18 9.41 14.44 4.94
CA ARG A 18 10.70 15.11 4.72
C ARG A 18 10.94 15.41 3.24
N ALA A 19 10.54 14.49 2.37
CA ALA A 19 10.70 14.63 0.93
C ALA A 19 9.71 15.61 0.28
N GLN A 20 8.59 15.93 0.95
CA GLN A 20 7.54 16.84 0.47
C GLN A 20 7.08 16.58 -0.98
N PRO A 21 6.79 15.32 -1.39
CA PRO A 21 6.25 15.07 -2.71
C PRO A 21 4.80 15.60 -2.81
N SER A 22 4.32 15.84 -4.03
CA SER A 22 2.92 16.21 -4.25
C SER A 22 1.98 15.13 -3.69
N PRO A 23 0.74 15.47 -3.27
CA PRO A 23 -0.19 14.50 -2.70
C PRO A 23 -0.42 13.24 -3.57
N PRO A 24 -0.58 13.33 -4.91
CA PRO A 24 -0.69 12.16 -5.78
C PRO A 24 0.58 11.29 -5.78
N MET A 25 1.76 11.90 -5.77
CA MET A 25 3.03 11.16 -5.68
C MET A 25 3.17 10.44 -4.34
N ALA A 26 2.73 11.07 -3.25
CA ALA A 26 2.74 10.46 -1.93
C ALA A 26 1.76 9.27 -1.83
N ALA A 27 0.54 9.42 -2.34
CA ALA A 27 -0.45 8.35 -2.39
C ALA A 27 0.08 7.16 -3.23
N ARG A 28 0.68 7.45 -4.39
CA ARG A 28 1.34 6.44 -5.24
C ARG A 28 2.47 5.71 -4.51
N ALA A 29 3.30 6.42 -3.75
CA ALA A 29 4.38 5.81 -2.98
C ALA A 29 3.86 4.84 -1.92
N LEU A 30 2.77 5.19 -1.23
CA LEU A 30 2.10 4.30 -0.27
C LEU A 30 1.46 3.09 -0.95
N ALA A 31 0.81 3.27 -2.11
CA ALA A 31 0.24 2.17 -2.88
C ALA A 31 1.30 1.16 -3.32
N LEU A 32 2.47 1.66 -3.76
CA LEU A 32 3.61 0.81 -4.07
C LEU A 32 4.09 0.05 -2.82
N LEU A 33 4.35 0.76 -1.72
CA LEU A 33 4.82 0.14 -0.48
C LEU A 33 3.94 -1.03 -0.04
N HIS A 34 2.65 -0.79 0.08
CA HIS A 34 1.73 -1.81 0.58
C HIS A 34 1.49 -2.93 -0.43
N THR A 35 1.61 -2.67 -1.73
CA THR A 35 1.55 -3.74 -2.74
C THR A 35 2.81 -4.61 -2.72
N TYR A 36 3.98 -4.04 -2.42
CA TYR A 36 5.24 -4.80 -2.32
C TYR A 36 5.19 -5.71 -1.09
N MET A 37 4.77 -5.16 0.05
CA MET A 37 4.58 -5.92 1.28
C MET A 37 3.54 -7.02 1.06
N TYR A 38 2.40 -6.71 0.44
CA TYR A 38 1.38 -7.70 0.10
C TYR A 38 1.92 -8.84 -0.79
N ASN A 39 2.64 -8.52 -1.87
CA ASN A 39 3.20 -9.56 -2.74
C ASN A 39 4.25 -10.45 -2.03
N ALA A 40 5.03 -9.87 -1.12
CA ALA A 40 5.99 -10.62 -0.31
C ALA A 40 5.28 -11.53 0.71
N TRP A 41 4.24 -11.00 1.37
CA TRP A 41 3.40 -11.74 2.30
C TRP A 41 2.64 -12.89 1.63
N ALA A 42 2.07 -12.65 0.45
CA ALA A 42 1.29 -13.63 -0.29
C ALA A 42 2.09 -14.91 -0.61
N ALA A 43 3.42 -14.88 -0.62
CA ALA A 43 4.25 -16.07 -0.74
C ALA A 43 4.05 -17.09 0.39
N TYR A 44 3.52 -16.64 1.53
CA TYR A 44 3.36 -17.37 2.78
C TYR A 44 1.91 -17.49 3.25
N ASP A 45 0.95 -17.03 2.47
CA ASP A 45 -0.47 -17.26 2.77
C ASP A 45 -0.95 -18.55 2.08
N ASP A 46 -2.04 -19.15 2.53
CA ASP A 46 -2.60 -20.34 1.89
C ASP A 46 -3.31 -20.00 0.56
N ASP A 47 -4.05 -18.88 0.53
CA ASP A 47 -4.96 -18.55 -0.57
C ASP A 47 -4.48 -17.36 -1.38
N ALA A 48 -3.86 -16.37 -0.72
CA ALA A 48 -3.59 -15.09 -1.33
C ALA A 48 -2.66 -15.19 -2.53
N ARG A 49 -2.95 -14.52 -3.65
CA ARG A 49 -2.10 -14.50 -4.84
C ARG A 49 -1.34 -13.19 -4.93
N GLN A 50 -0.09 -13.26 -5.39
CA GLN A 50 0.64 -12.06 -5.79
C GLN A 50 -0.12 -11.36 -6.92
N THR A 51 -0.01 -10.03 -6.94
CA THR A 51 -0.55 -9.20 -8.01
C THR A 51 0.11 -9.50 -9.35
N VAL A 52 -0.53 -9.11 -10.44
CA VAL A 52 -0.01 -9.26 -11.83
C VAL A 52 1.37 -8.62 -12.08
N HIS A 53 1.87 -7.80 -11.17
CA HIS A 53 3.16 -7.15 -11.26
C HIS A 53 4.21 -7.71 -10.28
N GLY A 54 3.82 -8.72 -9.48
CA GLY A 54 4.71 -9.47 -8.60
C GLY A 54 5.27 -10.72 -9.29
N VAL A 55 6.12 -11.42 -8.56
CA VAL A 55 6.62 -12.75 -8.95
C VAL A 55 5.72 -13.81 -8.29
N ALA A 56 5.15 -14.71 -9.08
CA ALA A 56 4.36 -15.81 -8.51
C ALA A 56 5.28 -16.77 -7.74
N VAL A 57 5.06 -16.90 -6.43
CA VAL A 57 5.83 -17.80 -5.56
C VAL A 57 4.95 -18.26 -4.39
N ARG A 58 5.12 -19.52 -3.97
CA ARG A 58 4.41 -20.10 -2.83
C ARG A 58 5.34 -21.03 -2.07
N LEU A 59 5.55 -20.76 -0.79
CA LEU A 59 6.45 -21.54 0.04
C LEU A 59 5.72 -22.76 0.62
N PRO A 60 6.39 -23.86 0.96
CA PRO A 60 5.78 -24.94 1.72
C PRO A 60 5.28 -24.45 3.09
N ARG A 61 4.22 -25.05 3.64
CA ARG A 61 3.63 -24.61 4.93
C ARG A 61 4.64 -24.54 6.07
N ALA A 62 5.64 -25.42 6.09
CA ALA A 62 6.70 -25.42 7.09
C ALA A 62 7.52 -24.12 7.14
N GLU A 63 7.63 -23.40 6.03
CA GLU A 63 8.41 -22.16 5.90
C GLU A 63 7.57 -20.89 6.19
N ARG A 64 6.26 -21.04 6.44
CA ARG A 64 5.28 -19.94 6.55
C ARG A 64 5.08 -19.43 7.97
N SER A 65 6.19 -19.11 8.64
CA SER A 65 6.15 -18.52 9.97
C SER A 65 5.80 -17.02 9.94
N ALA A 66 5.33 -16.49 11.07
CA ALA A 66 5.13 -15.04 11.24
C ALA A 66 6.44 -14.25 11.05
N ALA A 67 7.58 -14.81 11.49
CA ALA A 67 8.90 -14.20 11.30
C ALA A 67 9.29 -14.16 9.81
N SER A 68 9.05 -15.23 9.05
CA SER A 68 9.31 -15.29 7.61
C SER A 68 8.49 -14.23 6.85
N LYS A 69 7.20 -14.10 7.19
CA LYS A 69 6.31 -13.08 6.64
C LYS A 69 6.82 -11.67 6.95
N ALA A 70 7.10 -11.37 8.22
CA ALA A 70 7.60 -10.08 8.67
C ALA A 70 8.93 -9.70 8.00
N SER A 71 9.85 -10.66 7.90
CA SER A 71 11.15 -10.48 7.24
C SER A 71 10.99 -10.18 5.75
N ALA A 72 10.18 -10.95 5.03
CA ALA A 72 9.97 -10.77 3.59
C ALA A 72 9.30 -9.43 3.27
N MET A 73 8.26 -9.07 4.04
CA MET A 73 7.60 -7.77 3.93
C MET A 73 8.58 -6.63 4.21
N SER A 74 9.42 -6.76 5.24
CA SER A 74 10.39 -5.73 5.61
C SER A 74 11.46 -5.51 4.56
N HIS A 75 12.00 -6.57 3.97
CA HIS A 75 12.94 -6.44 2.85
C HIS A 75 12.28 -5.83 1.61
N ALA A 76 11.02 -6.17 1.31
CA ALA A 76 10.29 -5.57 0.20
C ALA A 76 10.06 -4.06 0.41
N ALA A 77 9.67 -3.68 1.63
CA ALA A 77 9.47 -2.28 2.02
C ALA A 77 10.77 -1.49 1.99
N HIS A 78 11.84 -2.03 2.58
CA HIS A 78 13.18 -1.43 2.59
C HIS A 78 13.69 -1.19 1.17
N HIS A 79 13.68 -2.20 0.30
CA HIS A 79 14.18 -2.07 -1.07
C HIS A 79 13.46 -0.96 -1.85
N LEU A 80 12.13 -0.87 -1.72
CA LEU A 80 11.36 0.18 -2.37
C LEU A 80 11.72 1.56 -1.83
N LEU A 81 11.68 1.73 -0.51
CA LEU A 81 11.83 3.03 0.13
C LEU A 81 13.26 3.56 -0.01
N ALA A 82 14.27 2.72 0.19
CA ALA A 82 15.67 3.09 -0.03
C ALA A 82 15.94 3.47 -1.49
N GLY A 83 15.36 2.74 -2.45
CA GLY A 83 15.50 3.05 -3.87
C GLY A 83 14.81 4.37 -4.31
N ARG A 84 13.66 4.72 -3.70
CA ARG A 84 12.92 5.94 -4.06
C ARG A 84 13.32 7.16 -3.25
N LEU A 85 13.79 6.96 -2.03
CA LEU A 85 14.10 8.01 -1.05
C LEU A 85 15.53 7.78 -0.50
N PRO A 86 16.57 7.81 -1.36
CA PRO A 86 17.94 7.50 -0.96
C PRO A 86 18.46 8.46 0.12
N ALA A 87 18.01 9.72 0.11
CA ALA A 87 18.32 10.70 1.15
C ALA A 87 17.76 10.33 2.54
N GLN A 88 16.84 9.35 2.63
CA GLN A 88 16.29 8.81 3.87
C GLN A 88 16.75 7.37 4.14
N GLN A 89 17.68 6.80 3.36
CA GLN A 89 18.09 5.40 3.50
C GLN A 89 18.51 5.03 4.93
N ALA A 90 19.26 5.89 5.60
CA ALA A 90 19.76 5.63 6.96
C ALA A 90 18.65 5.32 7.99
N ILE A 91 17.45 5.93 7.86
CA ILE A 91 16.33 5.64 8.77
C ILE A 91 15.67 4.28 8.46
N PHE A 92 15.70 3.83 7.20
CA PHE A 92 15.21 2.52 6.81
C PHE A 92 16.18 1.41 7.23
N ASP A 93 17.49 1.65 7.09
CA ASP A 93 18.53 0.71 7.56
C ASP A 93 18.50 0.56 9.09
N ALA A 94 18.28 1.67 9.82
CA ALA A 94 18.13 1.64 11.27
C ALA A 94 16.88 0.88 11.70
N TRP A 95 15.78 1.03 10.97
CA TRP A 95 14.56 0.27 11.23
C TRP A 95 14.75 -1.23 10.99
N MET A 96 15.37 -1.64 9.88
CA MET A 96 15.71 -3.05 9.61
C MET A 96 16.54 -3.65 10.75
N ARG A 97 17.59 -2.95 11.18
CA ARG A 97 18.43 -3.40 12.31
C ARG A 97 17.66 -3.50 13.63
N GLY A 98 16.69 -2.61 13.86
CA GLY A 98 15.80 -2.69 15.02
C GLY A 98 14.82 -3.87 15.00
N LEU A 99 14.65 -4.52 13.84
CA LEU A 99 13.90 -5.77 13.67
C LEU A 99 14.83 -7.00 13.65
N ASP A 100 16.11 -6.83 13.98
CA ASP A 100 17.16 -7.86 13.86
C ASP A 100 17.33 -8.39 12.42
N LEU A 101 17.02 -7.56 11.43
CA LEU A 101 17.20 -7.87 10.01
C LEU A 101 18.40 -7.09 9.44
N ASP A 102 19.25 -7.78 8.69
CA ASP A 102 20.34 -7.14 7.97
C ASP A 102 19.81 -6.53 6.64
N PRO A 103 19.83 -5.19 6.47
CA PRO A 103 19.36 -4.54 5.23
C PRO A 103 20.18 -4.95 3.99
N ALA A 104 21.43 -5.39 4.16
CA ALA A 104 22.32 -5.81 3.09
C ALA A 104 22.39 -7.34 2.90
N ALA A 105 21.56 -8.10 3.64
CA ALA A 105 21.62 -9.55 3.63
C ALA A 105 21.59 -10.12 2.20
N PRO A 106 22.47 -11.07 1.86
CA PRO A 106 22.24 -11.90 0.69
C PRO A 106 20.95 -12.71 0.88
N GLY A 107 20.31 -13.11 -0.21
CA GLY A 107 19.08 -13.89 -0.11
C GLY A 107 18.88 -14.73 -1.35
N ASP A 108 18.90 -16.05 -1.16
CA ASP A 108 18.50 -17.00 -2.20
C ASP A 108 17.02 -16.82 -2.53
N ALA A 109 16.61 -17.25 -3.71
CA ALA A 109 15.28 -16.97 -4.28
C ALA A 109 14.09 -17.37 -3.38
N LEU A 110 14.28 -18.33 -2.47
CA LEU A 110 13.24 -18.86 -1.57
C LEU A 110 13.41 -18.44 -0.10
N THR A 111 14.42 -17.61 0.20
CA THR A 111 14.56 -17.01 1.54
C THR A 111 13.63 -15.80 1.68
N PRO A 112 13.22 -15.41 2.90
CA PRO A 112 12.45 -14.19 3.13
C PRO A 112 13.07 -12.94 2.48
N THR A 113 14.38 -12.78 2.63
CA THR A 113 15.14 -11.70 1.99
C THR A 113 15.06 -11.75 0.46
N GLY A 114 15.30 -12.92 -0.14
CA GLY A 114 15.26 -13.09 -1.60
C GLY A 114 13.87 -12.86 -2.18
N ILE A 115 12.83 -13.36 -1.52
CA ILE A 115 11.43 -13.15 -1.91
C ILE A 115 11.08 -11.66 -1.85
N GLY A 116 11.38 -10.99 -0.74
CA GLY A 116 11.13 -9.55 -0.59
C GLY A 116 11.82 -8.72 -1.67
N ARG A 117 13.09 -9.03 -1.96
CA ARG A 117 13.88 -8.40 -3.02
C ARG A 117 13.31 -8.68 -4.42
N ALA A 118 12.95 -9.92 -4.73
CA ALA A 118 12.42 -10.31 -6.03
C ALA A 118 11.09 -9.60 -6.34
N GLN A 119 10.18 -9.52 -5.36
CA GLN A 119 8.93 -8.76 -5.50
C GLN A 119 9.20 -7.28 -5.75
N ALA A 120 10.18 -6.72 -5.04
CA ALA A 120 10.52 -5.32 -5.18
C ALA A 120 11.09 -4.98 -6.57
N LEU A 121 12.01 -5.80 -7.06
CA LEU A 121 12.64 -5.61 -8.37
C LEU A 121 11.62 -5.72 -9.52
N ALA A 122 10.75 -6.73 -9.50
CA ALA A 122 9.75 -6.94 -10.54
C ALA A 122 8.80 -5.74 -10.69
N MET A 123 8.39 -5.15 -9.58
CA MET A 123 7.48 -4.01 -9.58
C MET A 123 8.20 -2.68 -9.90
N LEU A 124 9.49 -2.53 -9.57
CA LEU A 124 10.30 -1.39 -10.02
C LEU A 124 10.51 -1.45 -11.55
N ASP A 125 10.76 -2.63 -12.11
CA ASP A 125 10.81 -2.85 -13.57
C ASP A 125 9.48 -2.50 -14.23
N PHE A 126 8.36 -2.90 -13.63
CA PHE A 126 7.03 -2.50 -14.10
C PHE A 126 6.84 -0.97 -14.08
N CYS A 127 7.24 -0.29 -13.00
CA CYS A 127 7.15 1.17 -12.89
C CYS A 127 8.00 1.86 -13.96
N ARG A 128 9.23 1.39 -14.20
CA ARG A 128 10.11 1.92 -15.25
C ARG A 128 9.50 1.78 -16.64
N ARG A 129 8.81 0.67 -16.93
CA ARG A 129 8.14 0.42 -18.22
C ARG A 129 6.82 1.16 -18.41
N SER A 130 6.10 1.43 -17.33
CA SER A 130 4.75 2.03 -17.38
C SER A 130 4.73 3.54 -17.71
N GLY A 131 5.90 4.18 -17.79
CA GLY A 131 6.04 5.60 -18.10
C GLY A 131 5.47 6.55 -17.02
N PRO A 132 5.76 7.86 -17.12
CA PRO A 132 5.31 8.86 -16.14
C PRO A 132 3.79 9.10 -16.14
N GLY A 133 3.07 8.66 -17.17
CA GLY A 133 1.62 8.87 -17.33
C GLY A 133 0.72 7.96 -16.47
N ARG A 134 1.25 6.90 -15.85
CA ARG A 134 0.45 5.97 -15.04
C ARG A 134 0.44 6.40 -13.56
N GLN A 135 -0.37 7.41 -13.27
CA GLN A 135 -0.66 7.89 -11.92
C GLN A 135 -1.94 7.19 -11.43
N GLY A 136 -1.91 6.59 -10.24
CA GLY A 136 -3.02 5.78 -9.70
C GLY A 136 -2.56 4.58 -8.87
N GLY A 137 -3.52 3.90 -8.25
CA GLY A 137 -3.35 2.60 -7.62
C GLY A 137 -3.03 1.51 -8.64
N LEU A 138 -2.43 0.43 -8.16
CA LEU A 138 -2.07 -0.74 -8.97
C LEU A 138 -3.25 -1.69 -9.17
N LEU A 139 -4.36 -1.43 -8.49
CA LEU A 139 -5.61 -2.19 -8.55
C LEU A 139 -6.61 -1.59 -9.56
N ALA A 140 -6.37 -0.40 -10.09
CA ALA A 140 -7.19 0.14 -11.15
C ALA A 140 -6.85 -0.49 -12.51
N GLU A 141 -7.77 -1.29 -13.04
CA GLU A 141 -7.85 -1.51 -14.48
C GLU A 141 -8.50 -0.27 -15.11
N ARG A 142 -7.67 0.73 -15.41
CA ARG A 142 -8.03 1.82 -16.31
C ARG A 142 -9.21 2.68 -15.83
N LEU A 143 -8.98 3.57 -14.85
CA LEU A 143 -9.77 4.81 -14.71
C LEU A 143 -9.41 5.84 -15.81
N ALA A 144 -9.04 5.38 -17.02
CA ALA A 144 -8.83 6.27 -18.16
C ALA A 144 -10.20 6.63 -18.75
N GLY A 145 -10.84 7.60 -18.12
CA GLY A 145 -12.11 8.17 -18.58
C GLY A 145 -12.59 9.32 -17.71
N ALA A 146 -12.37 9.25 -16.38
CA ALA A 146 -12.85 10.28 -15.47
C ALA A 146 -11.85 11.45 -15.27
N ALA A 147 -10.55 11.20 -15.36
CA ALA A 147 -9.51 12.21 -15.14
C ALA A 147 -9.44 13.29 -16.26
N ALA A 148 -10.04 13.03 -17.43
CA ALA A 148 -10.00 13.95 -18.57
C ALA A 148 -11.08 15.05 -18.53
N ALA A 149 -11.95 15.07 -17.52
CA ALA A 149 -13.08 15.99 -17.42
C ALA A 149 -13.05 16.87 -16.15
N ALA A 150 -11.90 17.01 -15.48
CA ALA A 150 -11.77 17.94 -14.37
C ALA A 150 -11.61 19.38 -14.91
N PRO A 151 -12.45 20.34 -14.48
CA PRO A 151 -12.28 21.75 -14.84
C PRO A 151 -10.90 22.23 -14.39
N GLN A 152 -10.15 22.86 -15.30
CA GLN A 152 -8.79 23.38 -15.00
C GLN A 152 -8.79 24.57 -14.03
N ASP A 153 -9.97 25.11 -13.67
CA ASP A 153 -10.15 26.32 -12.86
C ASP A 153 -10.66 26.05 -11.42
N LEU A 154 -10.49 24.83 -10.88
CA LEU A 154 -10.82 24.58 -9.48
C LEU A 154 -9.78 25.23 -8.55
N PRO A 155 -10.22 25.86 -7.43
CA PRO A 155 -9.28 26.39 -6.44
C PRO A 155 -8.37 25.27 -5.91
N PRO A 156 -7.13 25.58 -5.48
CA PRO A 156 -6.20 24.57 -5.01
C PRO A 156 -6.83 23.81 -3.84
N VAL A 157 -7.12 22.52 -4.07
CA VAL A 157 -7.65 21.64 -3.03
C VAL A 157 -6.54 21.38 -2.02
N VAL A 158 -6.73 21.83 -0.78
CA VAL A 158 -5.88 21.44 0.35
C VAL A 158 -6.30 20.05 0.79
N GLU A 159 -5.85 19.04 0.04
CA GLU A 159 -5.95 17.66 0.49
C GLU A 159 -5.04 17.47 1.71
N PRO A 160 -5.52 16.83 2.79
CA PRO A 160 -4.73 16.69 3.99
C PRO A 160 -3.51 15.79 3.71
N ALA A 161 -2.42 16.07 4.44
CA ALA A 161 -1.19 15.30 4.30
C ALA A 161 -1.46 13.78 4.34
N PRO A 162 -0.71 12.96 3.59
CA PRO A 162 -0.93 11.51 3.46
C PRO A 162 -1.12 10.76 4.79
N GLY A 163 -0.52 11.25 5.87
CA GLY A 163 -0.68 10.69 7.21
C GLY A 163 -2.11 10.76 7.76
N ARG A 164 -2.91 11.78 7.40
CA ARG A 164 -4.31 11.89 7.81
C ARG A 164 -5.21 10.83 7.17
N TRP A 165 -4.86 10.33 5.98
CA TRP A 165 -5.64 9.30 5.30
C TRP A 165 -5.42 7.90 5.88
N CYS A 166 -4.18 7.60 6.31
CA CYS A 166 -3.85 6.31 6.92
C CYS A 166 -4.17 6.25 8.42
N LEU A 167 -4.31 7.39 9.10
CA LEU A 167 -4.48 7.44 10.55
C LEU A 167 -5.70 6.63 11.06
N PRO A 168 -6.89 6.71 10.45
CA PRO A 168 -8.02 5.92 10.94
C PRO A 168 -7.78 4.41 10.86
N ALA A 169 -7.07 3.94 9.85
CA ALA A 169 -6.68 2.53 9.73
C ALA A 169 -5.63 2.11 10.76
N HIS A 170 -4.69 3.00 11.12
CA HIS A 170 -3.76 2.77 12.25
C HIS A 170 -4.53 2.58 13.55
N LEU A 171 -5.43 3.53 13.86
CA LEU A 171 -6.21 3.52 15.09
C LEU A 171 -7.12 2.30 15.17
N LEU A 172 -7.74 1.91 14.04
CA LEU A 172 -8.55 0.70 13.97
C LEU A 172 -7.72 -0.55 14.29
N SER A 173 -6.58 -0.71 13.62
CA SER A 173 -5.68 -1.85 13.83
C SER A 173 -5.20 -1.94 15.28
N GLU A 174 -4.79 -0.81 15.87
CA GLU A 174 -4.34 -0.77 17.27
C GLU A 174 -5.48 -1.02 18.27
N HIS A 175 -6.67 -0.50 18.00
CA HIS A 175 -7.85 -0.69 18.85
C HIS A 175 -8.34 -2.14 18.83
N ASP A 176 -8.42 -2.74 17.65
CA ASP A 176 -8.96 -4.09 17.45
C ASP A 176 -7.88 -5.18 17.58
N GLY A 177 -6.61 -4.81 17.74
CA GLY A 177 -5.49 -5.75 17.88
C GLY A 177 -5.21 -6.57 16.63
N TYR A 178 -5.26 -5.94 15.45
CA TYR A 178 -5.02 -6.64 14.18
C TYR A 178 -3.61 -7.23 14.11
N SER A 179 -3.53 -8.42 13.52
CA SER A 179 -2.27 -9.07 13.18
C SER A 179 -1.65 -8.48 11.92
N ASP A 180 -0.36 -8.75 11.67
CA ASP A 180 0.31 -8.36 10.43
C ASP A 180 -0.38 -8.95 9.18
N ASP A 181 -1.00 -10.13 9.29
CA ASP A 181 -1.79 -10.75 8.20
C ASP A 181 -3.07 -9.96 7.88
N GLN A 182 -3.68 -9.30 8.87
CA GLN A 182 -4.84 -8.43 8.67
C GLN A 182 -4.40 -7.05 8.18
N ASP A 183 -3.36 -6.49 8.79
CA ASP A 183 -2.84 -5.17 8.42
C ASP A 183 -2.36 -5.13 6.97
N VAL A 184 -1.66 -6.18 6.51
CA VAL A 184 -1.18 -6.19 5.13
C VAL A 184 -2.33 -6.16 4.13
N ARG A 185 -3.46 -6.83 4.42
CA ARG A 185 -4.67 -6.80 3.58
C ARG A 185 -5.35 -5.43 3.65
N LEU A 186 -5.53 -4.88 4.86
CA LEU A 186 -6.13 -3.56 5.08
C LEU A 186 -5.38 -2.47 4.33
N PHE A 187 -4.07 -2.37 4.54
CA PHE A 187 -3.26 -1.31 3.95
C PHE A 187 -3.02 -1.53 2.45
N PHE A 188 -3.01 -2.77 1.96
CA PHE A 188 -2.99 -3.06 0.53
C PHE A 188 -4.23 -2.52 -0.18
N ALA A 189 -5.43 -2.77 0.35
CA ALA A 189 -6.66 -2.23 -0.20
C ALA A 189 -6.71 -0.70 -0.06
N LEU A 190 -6.40 -0.19 1.14
CA LEU A 190 -6.47 1.24 1.47
C LEU A 190 -5.52 2.06 0.60
N ALA A 191 -4.24 1.72 0.55
CA ALA A 191 -3.26 2.54 -0.15
C ALA A 191 -3.51 2.60 -1.66
N ASN A 192 -3.99 1.49 -2.26
CA ASN A 192 -4.40 1.48 -3.65
C ASN A 192 -5.66 2.35 -3.89
N ALA A 193 -6.65 2.29 -3.00
CA ALA A 193 -7.83 3.16 -3.05
C ALA A 193 -7.47 4.65 -2.96
N LEU A 194 -6.55 5.00 -2.04
CA LEU A 194 -6.06 6.38 -1.88
C LEU A 194 -5.37 6.87 -3.16
N ALA A 195 -4.51 6.04 -3.75
CA ALA A 195 -3.81 6.39 -4.97
C ALA A 195 -4.76 6.54 -6.16
N ASP A 196 -5.80 5.70 -6.29
CA ASP A 196 -6.84 5.86 -7.31
C ASP A 196 -7.65 7.14 -7.10
N ALA A 197 -8.13 7.38 -5.89
CA ALA A 197 -8.93 8.56 -5.58
C ALA A 197 -8.15 9.88 -5.73
N ALA A 198 -6.85 9.87 -5.47
CA ALA A 198 -5.98 11.03 -5.65
C ALA A 198 -5.86 11.47 -7.11
N THR A 199 -6.09 10.58 -8.08
CA THR A 199 -6.09 10.93 -9.52
C THR A 199 -7.34 11.71 -9.95
N LEU A 200 -8.41 11.64 -9.15
CA LEU A 200 -9.67 12.33 -9.45
C LEU A 200 -9.57 13.83 -9.26
N THR A 201 -8.61 14.32 -8.47
CA THR A 201 -8.43 15.76 -8.15
C THR A 201 -9.70 16.44 -7.58
N LEU A 202 -10.60 15.65 -6.97
CA LEU A 202 -11.84 16.12 -6.37
C LEU A 202 -11.71 16.19 -4.85
N GLN A 203 -12.12 17.31 -4.27
CA GLN A 203 -12.10 17.50 -2.83
C GLN A 203 -12.88 16.39 -2.10
N GLY A 204 -12.21 15.75 -1.14
CA GLY A 204 -12.83 14.73 -0.29
C GLY A 204 -12.97 13.36 -0.91
N SER A 205 -12.53 13.16 -2.18
CA SER A 205 -12.54 11.83 -2.81
C SER A 205 -11.64 10.85 -2.06
N VAL A 206 -10.45 11.30 -1.65
CA VAL A 206 -9.45 10.46 -0.98
C VAL A 206 -9.93 10.01 0.40
N GLY A 207 -10.51 10.94 1.18
CA GLY A 207 -11.12 10.62 2.47
C GLY A 207 -12.30 9.66 2.36
N ALA A 208 -13.16 9.83 1.36
CA ALA A 208 -14.29 8.93 1.13
C ALA A 208 -13.86 7.53 0.68
N ALA A 209 -12.82 7.43 -0.15
CA ALA A 209 -12.23 6.16 -0.53
C ALA A 209 -11.65 5.41 0.69
N ALA A 210 -10.95 6.14 1.57
CA ALA A 210 -10.41 5.58 2.80
C ALA A 210 -11.50 5.04 3.72
N ALA A 211 -12.54 5.86 3.96
CA ALA A 211 -13.66 5.48 4.81
C ALA A 211 -14.38 4.23 4.29
N GLU A 212 -14.61 4.14 2.96
CA GLU A 212 -15.26 2.99 2.35
C GLU A 212 -14.44 1.70 2.49
N VAL A 213 -13.10 1.75 2.30
CA VAL A 213 -12.24 0.58 2.50
C VAL A 213 -12.29 0.12 3.95
N ILE A 214 -12.13 1.05 4.90
CA ILE A 214 -12.12 0.72 6.33
C ILE A 214 -13.46 0.12 6.75
N ARG A 215 -14.58 0.74 6.35
CA ARG A 215 -15.94 0.26 6.59
C ARG A 215 -16.14 -1.18 6.10
N ARG A 216 -15.67 -1.49 4.89
CA ARG A 216 -15.78 -2.83 4.31
C ARG A 216 -14.90 -3.85 5.02
N PHE A 217 -13.70 -3.44 5.42
CA PHE A 217 -12.75 -4.33 6.09
C PHE A 217 -13.19 -4.68 7.51
N SER A 218 -13.60 -3.69 8.31
CA SER A 218 -13.98 -3.89 9.71
C SER A 218 -15.45 -4.25 9.92
N GLY A 219 -16.31 -3.98 8.93
CA GLY A 219 -17.76 -4.03 9.09
C GLY A 219 -18.35 -2.86 9.90
N ASP A 220 -17.52 -1.90 10.33
CA ASP A 220 -17.94 -0.80 11.19
C ASP A 220 -18.66 0.32 10.42
N SER A 221 -19.95 0.49 10.69
CA SER A 221 -20.79 1.50 10.05
C SER A 221 -20.44 2.96 10.39
N ARG A 222 -19.57 3.22 11.36
CA ARG A 222 -19.14 4.57 11.73
C ARG A 222 -18.35 5.26 10.61
N PHE A 223 -17.75 4.50 9.70
CA PHE A 223 -16.96 5.03 8.58
C PHE A 223 -17.83 5.41 7.35
N ARG A 224 -18.99 6.05 7.54
CA ARG A 224 -19.81 6.57 6.45
C ARG A 224 -19.33 7.95 6.01
N ALA A 225 -19.12 8.13 4.70
CA ALA A 225 -18.86 9.44 4.11
C ALA A 225 -20.18 10.19 3.83
N ALA A 226 -20.14 11.52 3.86
CA ALA A 226 -21.27 12.40 3.51
C ALA A 226 -21.54 12.45 1.98
N ASP A 227 -22.52 13.27 1.57
CA ASP A 227 -23.16 13.23 0.23
C ASP A 227 -22.66 14.34 -0.75
N SER A 228 -21.35 14.43 -0.98
CA SER A 228 -20.82 15.24 -2.11
C SER A 228 -20.46 14.39 -3.33
N ALA A 229 -20.45 14.99 -4.53
CA ALA A 229 -20.07 14.29 -5.76
C ALA A 229 -18.62 13.74 -5.72
N GLY A 230 -17.69 14.49 -5.11
CA GLY A 230 -16.32 14.04 -4.88
C GLY A 230 -16.25 12.84 -3.93
N GLN A 231 -17.09 12.84 -2.89
CA GLN A 231 -17.20 11.73 -1.93
C GLN A 231 -17.82 10.48 -2.58
N GLU A 232 -18.83 10.61 -3.46
CA GLU A 232 -19.41 9.49 -4.21
C GLU A 232 -18.37 8.80 -5.10
N LEU A 233 -17.63 9.57 -5.91
CA LEU A 233 -16.58 8.99 -6.76
C LEU A 233 -15.44 8.39 -5.93
N GLY A 234 -15.09 9.01 -4.80
CA GLY A 234 -14.18 8.44 -3.81
C GLY A 234 -14.65 7.09 -3.27
N ARG A 235 -15.92 6.98 -2.87
CA ARG A 235 -16.51 5.71 -2.41
C ARG A 235 -16.47 4.63 -3.49
N LYS A 236 -16.78 4.97 -4.75
CA LYS A 236 -16.68 4.00 -5.86
C LYS A 236 -15.25 3.51 -6.06
N ALA A 237 -14.27 4.41 -6.03
CA ALA A 237 -12.86 4.05 -6.13
C ALA A 237 -12.44 3.13 -4.96
N GLY A 238 -12.84 3.47 -3.73
CA GLY A 238 -12.58 2.66 -2.54
C GLY A 238 -13.20 1.26 -2.61
N ALA A 239 -14.47 1.17 -3.01
CA ALA A 239 -15.16 -0.11 -3.17
C ALA A 239 -14.51 -0.99 -4.25
N HIS A 240 -14.15 -0.41 -5.40
CA HIS A 240 -13.48 -1.13 -6.47
C HIS A 240 -12.11 -1.67 -6.05
N ALA A 241 -11.28 -0.82 -5.42
CA ALA A 241 -9.98 -1.22 -4.92
C ALA A 241 -10.10 -2.32 -3.85
N PHE A 242 -11.06 -2.21 -2.93
CA PHE A 242 -11.32 -3.23 -1.91
C PHE A 242 -11.72 -4.57 -2.52
N GLU A 243 -12.71 -4.62 -3.42
CA GLU A 243 -13.16 -5.89 -4.01
C GLU A 243 -12.03 -6.57 -4.80
N ARG A 244 -11.22 -5.79 -5.52
CA ARG A 244 -10.10 -6.37 -6.25
C ARG A 244 -9.00 -6.88 -5.31
N ALA A 245 -8.69 -6.13 -4.26
CA ALA A 245 -7.74 -6.58 -3.24
C ALA A 245 -8.24 -7.87 -2.57
N ARG A 246 -9.54 -7.93 -2.28
CA ARG A 246 -10.21 -9.10 -1.72
C ARG A 246 -10.07 -10.34 -2.56
N ARG A 247 -10.33 -10.22 -3.86
CA ARG A 247 -10.14 -11.36 -4.76
C ARG A 247 -8.70 -11.83 -4.84
N TYR A 248 -7.71 -10.96 -4.67
CA TYR A 248 -6.32 -11.39 -4.58
C TYR A 248 -6.05 -12.21 -3.32
N TRP A 249 -6.47 -11.75 -2.13
CA TRP A 249 -6.18 -12.48 -0.90
C TRP A 249 -7.07 -13.72 -0.68
N GLU A 250 -8.19 -13.83 -1.39
CA GLU A 250 -9.03 -15.04 -1.46
C GLU A 250 -8.59 -16.01 -2.56
N GLY A 251 -7.55 -15.67 -3.34
CA GLY A 251 -7.06 -16.52 -4.43
C GLY A 251 -8.01 -16.63 -5.64
N ALA A 252 -8.98 -15.72 -5.77
CA ALA A 252 -10.05 -15.71 -6.77
C ALA A 252 -9.73 -14.91 -8.06
N LEU A 253 -8.44 -14.73 -8.37
CA LEU A 253 -7.91 -14.06 -9.57
C LEU A 253 -6.91 -14.94 -10.32
#